data_AF-A0A1E5AF99-F1
#
_entry.id   AF-A0A1E5AF99-F1
#
_cell.length_a   1.000
_cell.length_b   1.000
_cell.length_c   1.000
_cell.angle_alpha   90.00
_cell.angle_beta   90.00
_cell.angle_gamma   90.00
#
_symmetry.space_group_name_H-M   'P 1'
#
loop_
_entity.id
_entity.type
_entity.pdbx_description
1 polymer ?
#
loop_
_entity_poly.entity_id
_entity_poly.type
_entity_poly.pdbx_seq_one_letter_code
_entity_poly.pdbx_strand_id
1 'polypeptide(L)'
;MITEKPPIPPETQAKWQRVVDLVAELTDVPAALIMATVDLDHRVKVSNTADNNPFYPGRKYHLNEKLYCFGVFENDGELLVEDAQCDPRWQDNEDMEHAMSFYIGYPIKWPDGEVYGTICVLDTRRNKRALMFRKGLQEFCRVVEGDLALLLEVAQRKQTQAELRETVRAREDTIKRRTKALEEANTALRVLIDNIEASRHESEQQIVQQIKGMVLPYVAKLRHLDADRDLQSAYLLMIEDNLKNITSTLSSKLAETLEQLTPAETEIMQLIMMGRTTKEIAATLGRETSTIDFHRNNIRQKLGLSRRENLRQHLIALSSAE
;
A
#
# COMPACT_ATOMS: atom_id res chain seq x y z
N MET A 1 -1.89 14.02 14.47
CA MET A 1 -2.65 15.17 14.98
C MET A 1 -1.98 16.40 14.44
N ILE A 2 -2.74 17.39 13.96
CA ILE A 2 -2.18 18.68 13.56
C ILE A 2 -1.48 19.27 14.80
N THR A 3 -0.18 19.52 14.71
CA THR A 3 0.60 20.11 15.81
C THR A 3 0.48 21.63 15.87
N GLU A 4 -0.08 22.27 14.83
CA GLU A 4 -0.13 23.74 14.72
C GLU A 4 -1.52 24.21 14.28
N LYS A 5 -2.17 25.06 15.08
CA LYS A 5 -3.51 25.56 14.79
C LYS A 5 -3.51 26.43 13.53
N PRO A 6 -4.48 26.28 12.61
CA PRO A 6 -4.49 27.06 11.38
C PRO A 6 -4.74 28.54 11.66
N PRO A 7 -4.15 29.46 10.87
CA PRO A 7 -4.42 30.87 10.99
C PRO A 7 -5.88 31.18 10.64
N ILE A 8 -6.46 32.18 11.32
CA ILE A 8 -7.83 32.62 11.05
C ILE A 8 -7.86 33.42 9.74
N PRO A 9 -8.62 32.98 8.72
CA PRO A 9 -8.71 33.70 7.44
C PRO A 9 -9.41 35.06 7.59
N PRO A 10 -9.10 36.04 6.70
CA PRO A 10 -9.76 37.34 6.71
C PRO A 10 -11.29 37.27 6.61
N GLU A 11 -11.82 36.31 5.85
CA GLU A 11 -13.27 36.10 5.69
C GLU A 11 -13.94 35.69 7.00
N THR A 12 -13.33 34.76 7.75
CA THR A 12 -13.79 34.33 9.06
C THR A 12 -13.68 35.47 10.07
N GLN A 13 -12.57 36.22 10.04
CA GLN A 13 -12.40 37.40 10.89
C GLN A 13 -13.47 38.47 10.59
N ALA A 14 -13.82 38.69 9.33
CA ALA A 14 -14.90 39.62 8.96
C ALA A 14 -16.28 39.13 9.41
N LYS A 15 -16.52 37.80 9.46
CA LYS A 15 -17.73 37.22 10.06
C LYS A 15 -17.77 37.51 11.55
N TRP A 16 -16.67 37.32 12.26
CA TRP A 16 -16.58 37.61 13.70
C TRP A 16 -16.75 39.10 14.01
N GLN A 17 -16.23 39.98 13.14
CA GLN A 17 -16.46 41.42 13.22
C GLN A 17 -17.97 41.73 13.24
N ARG A 18 -18.73 41.21 12.27
CA ARG A 18 -20.19 41.39 12.23
C ARG A 18 -20.90 40.84 13.47
N VAL A 19 -20.38 39.75 14.05
CA VAL A 19 -20.93 39.19 15.30
C VAL A 19 -20.72 40.15 16.46
N VAL A 20 -19.52 40.68 16.66
CA VAL A 20 -19.26 41.61 17.77
C VAL A 20 -19.98 42.95 17.58
N ASP A 21 -20.12 43.45 16.35
CA ASP A 21 -20.91 44.64 16.04
C ASP A 21 -22.39 44.43 16.42
N LEU A 22 -22.97 43.30 16.03
CA LEU A 22 -24.36 42.95 16.38
C LEU A 22 -24.56 42.76 17.87
N VAL A 23 -23.61 42.10 18.56
CA VAL A 23 -23.64 41.95 20.02
C VAL A 23 -23.65 43.32 20.70
N ALA A 24 -22.77 44.23 20.26
CA ALA A 24 -22.71 45.58 20.80
C ALA A 24 -24.03 46.34 20.61
N GLU A 25 -24.62 46.28 19.41
CA GLU A 25 -25.91 46.93 19.11
C GLU A 25 -27.07 46.36 19.95
N LEU A 26 -27.16 45.03 20.05
CA LEU A 26 -28.24 44.35 20.78
C LEU A 26 -28.15 44.59 22.30
N THR A 27 -26.93 44.70 22.83
CA THR A 27 -26.70 44.89 24.27
C THR A 27 -26.50 46.35 24.67
N ASP A 28 -26.28 47.25 23.71
CA ASP A 28 -26.03 48.68 23.93
C ASP A 28 -24.86 48.92 24.88
N VAL A 29 -23.75 48.23 24.57
CA VAL A 29 -22.48 48.33 25.29
C VAL A 29 -21.46 49.09 24.44
N PRO A 30 -20.52 49.84 25.06
CA PRO A 30 -19.44 50.50 24.33
C PRO A 30 -18.51 49.49 23.65
N ALA A 31 -18.22 48.35 24.29
CA ALA A 31 -17.25 47.38 23.82
C ALA A 31 -17.79 45.95 23.81
N ALA A 32 -17.65 45.28 22.67
CA ALA A 32 -17.83 43.85 22.46
C ALA A 32 -16.61 43.34 21.69
N LEU A 33 -15.93 42.35 22.24
CA LEU A 33 -14.61 41.92 21.77
C LEU A 33 -14.57 40.41 21.56
N ILE A 34 -13.74 39.98 20.62
CA ILE A 34 -13.15 38.64 20.66
C ILE A 34 -11.66 38.81 20.88
N MET A 35 -11.17 38.17 21.93
CA MET A 35 -9.76 38.13 22.28
C MET A 35 -9.15 36.82 21.81
N ALA A 36 -7.90 36.86 21.35
CA ALA A 36 -7.08 35.70 21.03
C ALA A 36 -5.93 35.61 22.04
N THR A 37 -5.60 34.40 22.46
CA THR A 37 -4.57 34.14 23.46
C THR A 37 -3.62 33.08 22.96
N VAL A 38 -2.32 33.34 23.05
CA VAL A 38 -1.26 32.34 22.85
C VAL A 38 -0.30 32.49 24.02
N ASP A 39 -0.19 31.43 24.83
CA ASP A 39 0.51 31.47 26.12
C ASP A 39 0.01 32.63 27.00
N LEU A 40 0.85 33.62 27.28
CA LEU A 40 0.50 34.83 28.05
C LEU A 40 0.27 36.07 27.17
N ASP A 41 0.37 35.93 25.85
CA ASP A 41 0.11 37.00 24.89
C ASP A 41 -1.38 37.06 24.55
N HIS A 42 -2.08 38.03 25.13
CA HIS A 42 -3.53 38.21 24.99
C HIS A 42 -3.82 39.44 24.13
N ARG A 43 -4.62 39.29 23.07
CA ARG A 43 -4.81 40.36 22.08
C ARG A 43 -6.24 40.49 21.60
N VAL A 44 -6.63 41.73 21.33
CA VAL A 44 -7.91 42.03 20.66
C VAL A 44 -7.83 41.51 19.23
N LYS A 45 -8.64 40.50 18.90
CA LYS A 45 -8.71 39.95 17.55
C LYS A 45 -9.71 40.71 16.68
N VAL A 46 -10.91 40.94 17.22
CA VAL A 46 -11.93 41.83 16.63
C VAL A 46 -12.62 42.61 17.74
N SER A 47 -13.13 43.79 17.40
CA SER A 47 -13.71 44.76 18.32
C SER A 47 -14.82 45.51 17.60
N ASN A 48 -15.97 45.74 18.23
CA ASN A 48 -17.07 46.47 17.59
C ASN A 48 -16.69 47.92 17.23
N THR A 49 -17.28 48.45 16.16
CA THR A 49 -16.91 49.78 15.61
C THR A 49 -17.68 50.95 16.23
N ALA A 50 -17.75 51.05 17.56
CA ALA A 50 -18.38 52.19 18.23
C ALA A 50 -17.36 53.30 18.57
N ASP A 51 -17.77 54.57 18.46
CA ASP A 51 -16.90 55.74 18.72
C ASP A 51 -16.38 55.80 20.17
N ASN A 52 -17.12 55.21 21.12
CA ASN A 52 -16.77 55.17 22.54
C ASN A 52 -16.03 53.89 22.94
N ASN A 53 -15.64 53.05 21.99
CA ASN A 53 -14.89 51.83 22.26
C ASN A 53 -13.38 52.13 22.38
N PRO A 54 -12.75 51.97 23.56
CA PRO A 54 -11.32 52.23 23.75
C PRO A 54 -10.43 51.10 23.21
N PHE A 55 -11.01 49.99 22.74
CA PHE A 55 -10.29 48.79 22.32
C PHE A 55 -10.26 48.66 20.79
N TYR A 56 -9.06 48.46 20.24
CA TYR A 56 -8.84 48.31 18.80
C TYR A 56 -8.14 46.98 18.47
N PRO A 57 -8.44 46.37 17.29
CA PRO A 57 -7.79 45.14 16.86
C PRO A 57 -6.25 45.24 16.88
N GLY A 58 -5.60 44.24 17.46
CA GLY A 58 -4.14 44.18 17.60
C GLY A 58 -3.58 44.79 18.89
N ARG A 59 -4.39 45.49 19.70
CA ARG A 59 -4.00 45.89 21.06
C ARG A 59 -3.66 44.65 21.88
N LYS A 60 -2.56 44.72 22.63
CA LYS A 60 -1.97 43.60 23.36
C LYS A 60 -2.05 43.84 24.86
N TYR A 61 -2.21 42.74 25.58
CA TYR A 61 -2.22 42.65 27.02
C TYR A 61 -1.36 41.45 27.43
N HIS A 62 -0.74 41.55 28.59
CA HIS A 62 -0.13 40.39 29.20
C HIS A 62 -1.17 39.70 30.07
N LEU A 63 -1.53 38.46 29.74
CA LEU A 63 -2.55 37.73 30.48
C LEU A 63 -2.12 37.56 31.94
N ASN A 64 -2.93 38.06 32.87
CA ASN A 64 -2.66 38.04 34.30
C ASN A 64 -3.97 37.96 35.12
N GLU A 65 -3.86 37.66 36.41
CA GLU A 65 -4.98 37.44 37.33
C GLU A 65 -5.93 38.64 37.52
N LYS A 66 -5.51 39.83 37.11
CA LYS A 66 -6.31 41.06 37.22
C LYS A 66 -7.16 41.34 35.99
N LEU A 67 -6.91 40.69 34.86
CA LEU A 67 -7.73 40.82 33.66
C LEU A 67 -9.00 39.98 33.78
N TYR A 68 -10.14 40.54 33.38
CA TYR A 68 -11.42 39.81 33.36
C TYR A 68 -11.33 38.52 32.54
N CYS A 69 -10.65 38.56 31.39
CA CYS A 69 -10.46 37.39 30.54
C CYS A 69 -9.72 36.24 31.24
N PHE A 70 -8.85 36.53 32.22
CA PHE A 70 -8.23 35.48 33.02
C PHE A 70 -9.24 34.81 33.94
N GLY A 71 -10.14 35.57 34.57
CA GLY A 71 -11.23 35.00 35.38
C GLY A 71 -12.17 34.10 34.58
N VAL A 72 -12.38 34.38 33.29
CA VAL A 72 -13.10 33.48 32.36
C VAL A 72 -12.36 32.14 32.22
N PHE A 73 -11.03 32.17 32.10
CA PHE A 73 -10.22 30.95 32.00
C PHE A 73 -10.19 30.17 33.30
N GLU A 74 -10.07 30.84 34.46
CA GLU A 74 -10.13 30.20 35.78
C GLU A 74 -11.47 29.52 36.03
N ASN A 75 -12.57 30.15 35.62
CA ASN A 75 -13.90 29.57 35.75
C ASN A 75 -14.16 28.43 34.75
N ASP A 76 -13.31 28.29 33.73
CA ASP A 76 -13.56 27.49 32.53
C ASP A 76 -14.98 27.71 31.96
N GLY A 77 -15.46 28.95 31.99
CA GLY A 77 -16.87 29.26 31.78
C GLY A 77 -17.20 30.74 31.90
N GLU A 78 -18.48 31.04 32.18
CA GLU A 78 -18.94 32.43 32.31
C GLU A 78 -18.17 33.17 33.42
N LEU A 79 -17.72 34.38 33.11
CA LEU A 79 -17.45 35.40 34.11
C LEU A 79 -18.48 36.52 33.97
N LEU A 80 -19.14 36.86 35.07
CA LEU A 80 -20.02 38.00 35.17
C LEU A 80 -19.51 38.93 36.29
N VAL A 81 -19.23 40.17 35.94
CA VAL A 81 -18.93 41.26 36.88
C VAL A 81 -19.96 42.36 36.63
N GLU A 82 -20.86 42.56 37.58
CA GLU A 82 -21.92 43.57 37.45
C GLU A 82 -21.43 44.99 37.71
N ASP A 83 -20.45 45.14 38.59
CA ASP A 83 -19.77 46.40 38.91
C ASP A 83 -18.45 46.13 39.65
N ALA A 84 -17.33 46.31 38.96
CA ALA A 84 -15.99 46.12 39.50
C ALA A 84 -15.61 47.15 40.56
N GLN A 85 -16.29 48.31 40.63
CA GLN A 85 -16.05 49.28 41.71
C GLN A 85 -16.47 48.71 43.07
N CYS A 86 -17.42 47.78 43.08
CA CYS A 86 -17.92 47.13 44.28
C CYS A 86 -17.30 45.74 44.54
N ASP A 87 -16.45 45.24 43.64
CA ASP A 87 -15.82 43.92 43.76
C ASP A 87 -14.31 44.05 44.01
N PRO A 88 -13.82 43.76 45.24
CA PRO A 88 -12.40 43.87 45.58
C PRO A 88 -11.45 43.08 44.67
N ARG A 89 -11.93 42.04 43.97
CA ARG A 89 -11.12 41.27 43.03
C ARG A 89 -10.80 42.06 41.76
N TRP A 90 -11.73 42.93 41.34
CA TRP A 90 -11.71 43.61 40.04
C TRP A 90 -11.51 45.12 40.14
N GLN A 91 -11.52 45.70 41.35
CA GLN A 91 -11.32 47.14 41.57
C GLN A 91 -10.02 47.69 40.96
N ASP A 92 -8.98 46.86 40.85
CA ASP A 92 -7.66 47.21 40.29
C ASP A 92 -7.42 46.62 38.88
N ASN A 93 -8.47 46.21 38.19
CA ASN A 93 -8.41 45.71 36.81
C ASN A 93 -7.94 46.81 35.83
N GLU A 94 -7.10 46.45 34.86
CA GLU A 94 -6.52 47.38 33.87
C GLU A 94 -7.58 48.15 33.05
N ASP A 95 -8.71 47.51 32.72
CA ASP A 95 -9.81 48.12 31.95
C ASP A 95 -10.56 49.21 32.75
N MET A 96 -10.33 49.32 34.06
CA MET A 96 -10.83 50.42 34.89
C MET A 96 -10.22 51.77 34.49
N GLU A 97 -9.08 51.80 33.78
CA GLU A 97 -8.56 53.02 33.15
C GLU A 97 -9.57 53.64 32.17
N HIS A 98 -10.38 52.79 31.53
CA HIS A 98 -11.46 53.18 30.64
C HIS A 98 -12.83 53.16 31.31
N ALA A 99 -12.85 53.12 32.65
CA ALA A 99 -14.03 53.00 33.50
C ALA A 99 -14.89 51.75 33.24
N MET A 100 -14.36 50.70 32.60
CA MET A 100 -15.09 49.47 32.26
C MET A 100 -15.35 48.61 33.50
N SER A 101 -16.36 49.01 34.26
CA SER A 101 -16.75 48.38 35.53
C SER A 101 -17.62 47.13 35.33
N PHE A 102 -18.29 46.99 34.19
CA PHE A 102 -19.17 45.86 33.89
C PHE A 102 -18.52 44.93 32.87
N TYR A 103 -18.60 43.62 33.10
CA TYR A 103 -18.05 42.60 32.20
C TYR A 103 -18.91 41.33 32.14
N ILE A 104 -19.13 40.81 30.93
CA ILE A 104 -19.57 39.42 30.72
C ILE A 104 -18.66 38.78 29.68
N GLY A 105 -18.14 37.59 29.96
CA GLY A 105 -17.30 36.86 29.02
C GLY A 105 -17.46 35.35 29.08
N TYR A 106 -17.16 34.70 27.96
CA TYR A 106 -17.12 33.24 27.81
C TYR A 106 -15.81 32.82 27.13
N PRO A 107 -15.27 31.63 27.47
CA PRO A 107 -14.08 31.11 26.81
C PRO A 107 -14.46 30.61 25.42
N ILE A 108 -13.64 30.94 24.43
CA ILE A 108 -13.70 30.35 23.09
C ILE A 108 -12.67 29.23 23.05
N LYS A 109 -13.10 28.02 22.70
CA LYS A 109 -12.22 26.86 22.65
C LYS A 109 -12.05 26.32 21.24
N TRP A 110 -10.87 25.76 21.00
CA TRP A 110 -10.64 24.83 19.91
C TRP A 110 -11.36 23.51 20.16
N PRO A 111 -11.59 22.68 19.13
CA PRO A 111 -12.28 21.38 19.27
C PRO A 111 -11.62 20.39 20.24
N ASP A 112 -10.32 20.54 20.51
CA ASP A 112 -9.58 19.72 21.47
C ASP A 112 -9.64 20.25 22.90
N GLY A 113 -10.39 21.33 23.13
CA GLY A 113 -10.59 21.93 24.45
C GLY A 113 -9.57 23.01 24.81
N GLU A 114 -8.51 23.19 24.02
CA GLU A 114 -7.56 24.29 24.22
C GLU A 114 -8.25 25.64 24.04
N VAL A 115 -7.90 26.61 24.89
CA VAL A 115 -8.47 27.95 24.83
C VAL A 115 -7.88 28.71 23.65
N TYR A 116 -8.74 29.20 22.76
CA TYR A 116 -8.38 30.19 21.74
C TYR A 116 -8.35 31.60 22.34
N GLY A 117 -9.29 31.91 23.23
CA GLY A 117 -9.39 33.21 23.91
C GLY A 117 -10.77 33.44 24.49
N THR A 118 -11.31 34.65 24.40
CA THR A 118 -12.63 34.99 24.98
C THR A 118 -13.51 35.74 23.98
N ILE A 119 -14.83 35.62 24.13
CA ILE A 119 -15.78 36.60 23.63
C ILE A 119 -16.37 37.32 24.83
N CYS A 120 -16.39 38.65 24.81
CA CYS A 120 -16.86 39.44 25.94
C CYS A 120 -17.56 40.73 25.53
N VAL A 121 -18.32 41.27 26.48
CA VAL A 121 -18.90 42.60 26.44
C VAL A 121 -18.49 43.38 27.69
N LEU A 122 -18.20 44.67 27.52
CA LEU A 122 -17.81 45.57 28.60
C LEU A 122 -18.63 46.85 28.56
N ASP A 123 -18.94 47.38 29.73
CA ASP A 123 -19.63 48.66 29.87
C ASP A 123 -19.06 49.45 31.06
N THR A 124 -19.24 50.76 31.03
CA THR A 124 -18.80 51.67 32.09
C THR A 124 -19.72 51.68 33.30
N ARG A 125 -20.91 51.07 33.15
CA ARG A 125 -21.94 50.93 34.17
C ARG A 125 -22.61 49.56 34.06
N ARG A 126 -23.27 49.15 35.13
CA ARG A 126 -24.13 47.95 35.13
C ARG A 126 -25.12 47.98 33.96
N ASN A 127 -25.05 46.97 33.08
CA ASN A 127 -25.90 46.91 31.89
C ASN A 127 -26.96 45.79 31.96
N LYS A 128 -28.23 46.18 32.14
CA LYS A 128 -29.36 45.24 32.22
C LYS A 128 -29.64 44.51 30.89
N ARG A 129 -29.41 45.15 29.75
CA ARG A 129 -29.62 44.53 28.42
C ARG A 129 -28.60 43.40 28.21
N ALA A 130 -27.33 43.67 28.48
CA ALA A 130 -26.27 42.66 28.44
C ALA A 130 -26.54 41.49 29.40
N LEU A 131 -27.00 41.77 30.64
CA LEU A 131 -27.40 40.74 31.60
C LEU A 131 -28.52 39.81 31.08
N MET A 132 -29.51 40.37 30.38
CA MET A 132 -30.60 39.60 29.77
C MET A 132 -30.13 38.84 28.52
N PHE A 133 -29.07 39.29 27.87
CA PHE A 133 -28.54 38.72 26.63
C PHE A 133 -27.42 37.68 26.83
N ARG A 134 -27.08 37.31 28.08
CA ARG A 134 -26.02 36.32 28.39
C ARG A 134 -26.08 35.04 27.55
N LYS A 135 -27.26 34.42 27.47
CA LYS A 135 -27.46 33.22 26.64
C LYS A 135 -27.19 33.48 25.15
N GLY A 136 -27.56 34.66 24.64
CA GLY A 136 -27.28 35.05 23.26
C GLY A 136 -25.78 35.18 22.99
N LEU A 137 -25.04 35.80 23.92
CA LEU A 137 -23.57 35.87 23.86
C LEU A 137 -22.93 34.47 23.88
N GLN A 138 -23.46 33.56 24.70
CA GLN A 138 -23.01 32.17 24.72
C GLN A 138 -23.27 31.45 23.39
N GLU A 139 -24.41 31.66 22.74
CA GLU A 139 -24.65 31.09 21.39
C GLU A 139 -23.70 31.69 20.35
N PHE A 140 -23.38 32.98 20.43
CA PHE A 140 -22.35 33.58 19.56
C PHE A 140 -20.96 32.98 19.80
N CYS A 141 -20.61 32.67 21.05
CA CYS A 141 -19.40 31.91 21.38
C CYS A 141 -19.37 30.59 20.61
N ARG A 142 -20.46 29.82 20.65
CA ARG A 142 -20.57 28.53 19.92
C ARG A 142 -20.45 28.70 18.40
N VAL A 143 -20.95 29.80 17.84
CA VAL A 143 -20.77 30.11 16.40
C VAL A 143 -19.29 30.30 16.07
N VAL A 144 -18.55 31.01 16.92
CA VAL A 144 -17.10 31.22 16.76
C VAL A 144 -16.33 29.90 16.91
N GLU A 145 -16.67 29.09 17.91
CA GLU A 145 -16.08 27.75 18.10
C GLU A 145 -16.37 26.82 16.91
N GLY A 146 -17.57 26.90 16.34
CA GLY A 146 -17.93 26.17 15.11
C GLY A 146 -17.06 26.57 13.91
N ASP A 147 -16.71 27.86 13.79
CA ASP A 147 -15.76 28.31 12.76
C ASP A 147 -14.35 27.76 13.00
N LEU A 148 -13.88 27.75 14.25
CA LEU A 148 -12.59 27.16 14.61
C LEU A 148 -12.54 25.66 14.28
N ALA A 149 -13.62 24.93 14.56
CA ALA A 149 -13.75 23.52 14.24
C ALA A 149 -13.67 23.26 12.72
N LEU A 150 -14.38 24.06 11.93
CA LEU A 150 -14.34 23.97 10.48
C LEU A 150 -12.94 24.26 9.92
N LEU A 151 -12.25 25.28 10.46
CA LEU A 151 -10.90 25.62 10.03
C LEU A 151 -9.91 24.47 10.29
N LEU A 152 -10.02 23.83 11.46
CA LEU A 152 -9.17 22.70 11.82
C LEU A 152 -9.42 21.49 10.89
N GLU A 153 -10.69 21.18 10.62
CA GLU A 153 -11.07 20.09 9.71
C GLU A 153 -10.56 20.34 8.28
N VAL A 154 -10.69 21.57 7.78
CA VAL A 154 -10.18 21.93 6.45
C VAL A 154 -8.66 21.82 6.38
N ALA A 155 -7.94 22.24 7.43
CA ALA A 155 -6.49 22.07 7.50
C ALA A 155 -6.09 20.59 7.49
N GLN A 156 -6.78 19.75 8.26
CA GLN A 156 -6.50 18.32 8.35
C GLN A 156 -6.75 17.62 7.03
N ARG A 157 -7.90 17.92 6.42
CA ARG A 157 -8.27 17.38 5.11
C ARG A 157 -7.24 17.73 4.03
N LYS A 158 -6.74 18.98 4.02
CA LYS A 158 -5.70 19.40 3.06
C LYS A 158 -4.40 18.62 3.24
N GLN A 159 -3.98 18.40 4.49
CA GLN A 159 -2.78 17.61 4.79
C GLN A 159 -2.94 16.15 4.35
N THR A 160 -4.00 15.48 4.77
CA THR A 160 -4.27 14.09 4.38
C THR A 160 -4.41 13.94 2.85
N GLN A 161 -5.01 14.91 2.17
CA GLN A 161 -5.11 14.90 0.72
C GLN A 161 -3.74 15.04 0.02
N ALA A 162 -2.81 15.81 0.60
CA ALA A 162 -1.44 15.92 0.08
C ALA A 162 -0.68 14.58 0.25
N GLU A 163 -0.72 13.98 1.43
CA GLU A 163 -0.10 12.68 1.74
C GLU A 163 -0.66 11.56 0.84
N LEU A 164 -1.97 11.53 0.63
CA LEU A 164 -2.61 10.56 -0.25
C LEU A 164 -2.15 10.74 -1.70
N ARG A 165 -2.02 11.98 -2.19
CA ARG A 165 -1.55 12.26 -3.55
C ARG A 165 -0.12 11.79 -3.77
N GLU A 166 0.77 11.96 -2.80
CA GLU A 166 2.15 11.45 -2.88
C GLU A 166 2.17 9.93 -2.88
N THR A 167 1.37 9.29 -2.02
CA THR A 167 1.25 7.82 -1.96
C THR A 167 0.75 7.24 -3.28
N VAL A 168 -0.26 7.87 -3.89
CA VAL A 168 -0.80 7.46 -5.19
C VAL A 168 0.28 7.56 -6.28
N ARG A 169 0.99 8.68 -6.37
CA ARG A 169 2.09 8.86 -7.35
C ARG A 169 3.19 7.81 -7.19
N ALA A 170 3.64 7.57 -5.96
CA ALA A 170 4.68 6.59 -5.68
C ALA A 170 4.25 5.15 -6.08
N ARG A 171 2.97 4.81 -5.88
CA ARG A 171 2.40 3.53 -6.31
C ARG A 171 2.29 3.43 -7.83
N GLU A 172 1.83 4.48 -8.51
CA GLU A 172 1.76 4.53 -9.97
C GLU A 172 3.14 4.32 -10.61
N ASP A 173 4.18 4.97 -10.09
CA ASP A 173 5.55 4.80 -10.56
C ASP A 173 6.08 3.38 -10.33
N THR A 174 5.69 2.77 -9.21
CA THR A 174 6.05 1.38 -8.89
C THR A 174 5.37 0.40 -9.82
N ILE A 175 4.08 0.60 -10.09
CA ILE A 175 3.30 -0.20 -11.05
C ILE A 175 3.95 -0.09 -12.43
N LYS A 176 4.22 1.13 -12.91
CA LYS A 176 4.84 1.36 -14.22
C LYS A 176 6.18 0.64 -14.37
N ARG A 177 7.04 0.70 -13.35
CA ARG A 177 8.32 -0.02 -13.34
C ARG A 177 8.14 -1.54 -13.37
N ARG A 178 7.23 -2.08 -12.55
CA ARG A 178 6.95 -3.53 -12.52
C ARG A 178 6.34 -4.04 -13.81
N THR A 179 5.42 -3.28 -14.42
CA THR A 179 4.83 -3.63 -15.72
C THR A 179 5.89 -3.72 -16.79
N LYS A 180 6.78 -2.72 -16.88
CA LYS A 180 7.89 -2.74 -17.85
C LYS A 180 8.82 -3.94 -17.63
N ALA A 181 9.22 -4.21 -16.38
CA ALA A 181 10.06 -5.36 -16.08
C ALA A 181 9.39 -6.71 -16.43
N LEU A 182 8.06 -6.80 -16.23
CA LEU A 182 7.29 -7.98 -16.61
C LEU A 182 7.21 -8.16 -18.14
N GLU A 183 7.04 -7.07 -18.89
CA GLU A 183 7.06 -7.08 -20.36
C GLU A 183 8.43 -7.51 -20.90
N GLU A 184 9.52 -7.00 -20.33
CA GLU A 184 10.89 -7.39 -20.67
C GLU A 184 11.14 -8.88 -20.38
N ALA A 185 10.75 -9.36 -19.19
CA ALA A 185 10.89 -10.77 -18.81
C ALA A 185 10.06 -11.71 -19.71
N ASN A 186 8.81 -11.34 -20.02
CA ASN A 186 7.97 -12.12 -20.94
C ASN A 186 8.56 -12.18 -22.35
N THR A 187 9.17 -11.08 -22.82
CA THR A 187 9.83 -11.05 -24.12
C THR A 187 11.05 -11.97 -24.13
N ALA A 188 11.89 -11.91 -23.10
CA ALA A 188 13.05 -12.79 -22.97
C ALA A 188 12.64 -14.28 -22.92
N LEU A 189 11.58 -14.61 -22.18
CA LEU A 189 11.06 -15.98 -22.11
C LEU A 189 10.58 -16.48 -23.48
N ARG A 190 9.87 -15.66 -24.25
CA ARG A 190 9.44 -16.04 -25.62
C ARG A 190 10.63 -16.35 -26.52
N VAL A 191 11.64 -15.48 -26.52
CA VAL A 191 12.87 -15.69 -27.31
C VAL A 191 13.59 -16.98 -26.90
N LEU A 192 13.64 -17.28 -25.59
CA LEU A 192 14.24 -18.54 -25.11
C LEU A 192 13.46 -19.78 -25.58
N ILE A 193 12.12 -19.72 -25.54
CA ILE A 193 11.27 -20.82 -26.03
C ILE A 193 11.51 -21.05 -27.52
N ASP A 194 11.48 -19.98 -28.34
CA ASP A 194 11.69 -20.08 -29.79
C ASP A 194 13.07 -20.67 -30.12
N ASN A 195 14.12 -20.29 -29.38
CA ASN A 195 15.47 -20.83 -29.55
C ASN A 195 15.56 -22.32 -29.19
N ILE A 196 14.88 -22.75 -28.11
CA ILE A 196 14.84 -24.16 -27.71
C ILE A 196 14.13 -24.99 -28.78
N GLU A 197 12.98 -24.52 -29.29
CA GLU A 197 12.24 -25.20 -30.34
C GLU A 197 13.04 -25.31 -31.64
N ALA A 198 13.74 -24.24 -32.03
CA ALA A 198 14.61 -24.23 -33.20
C ALA A 198 15.79 -25.21 -33.06
N SER A 199 16.48 -25.19 -31.92
CA SER A 199 17.61 -26.08 -31.65
C SER A 199 17.19 -27.55 -31.59
N ARG A 200 16.02 -27.84 -31.01
CA ARG A 200 15.44 -29.20 -31.02
C ARG A 200 15.16 -29.65 -32.45
N HIS A 201 14.53 -28.79 -33.26
CA HIS A 201 14.23 -29.12 -34.65
C HIS A 201 15.49 -29.38 -35.48
N GLU A 202 16.54 -28.58 -35.30
CA GLU A 202 17.84 -28.78 -35.95
C GLU A 202 18.47 -30.13 -35.56
N SER A 203 18.45 -30.47 -34.27
CA SER A 203 18.97 -31.74 -33.75
C SER A 203 18.19 -32.95 -34.31
N GLU A 204 16.86 -32.89 -34.30
CA GLU A 204 15.99 -33.91 -34.90
C GLU A 204 16.30 -34.11 -36.39
N GLN A 205 16.45 -33.02 -37.16
CA GLN A 205 16.79 -33.08 -38.59
C GLN A 205 18.18 -33.69 -38.81
N GLN A 206 19.16 -33.32 -37.99
CA GLN A 206 20.52 -33.84 -38.08
C GLN A 206 20.57 -35.35 -37.84
N ILE A 207 19.86 -35.85 -36.82
CA ILE A 207 19.75 -37.29 -36.53
C ILE A 207 19.15 -38.03 -37.72
N VAL A 208 18.04 -37.51 -38.27
CA VAL A 208 17.39 -38.12 -39.45
C VAL A 208 18.35 -38.16 -40.65
N GLN A 209 19.13 -37.10 -40.87
CA GLN A 209 20.10 -37.03 -41.96
C GLN A 209 21.26 -38.02 -41.75
N GLN A 210 21.79 -38.13 -40.53
CA GLN A 210 22.83 -39.09 -40.18
C GLN A 210 22.35 -40.53 -40.36
N ILE A 211 21.14 -40.88 -39.90
CA ILE A 211 20.56 -42.22 -40.11
C ILE A 211 20.40 -42.53 -41.61
N LYS A 212 19.85 -41.58 -42.38
CA LYS A 212 19.68 -41.73 -43.83
C LYS A 212 21.00 -41.89 -44.57
N GLY A 213 22.06 -41.21 -44.13
CA GLY A 213 23.37 -41.22 -44.78
C GLY A 213 24.30 -42.36 -44.34
N MET A 214 24.25 -42.75 -43.08
CA MET A 214 25.23 -43.65 -42.46
C MET A 214 24.66 -45.03 -42.10
N VAL A 215 23.33 -45.19 -41.99
CA VAL A 215 22.73 -46.46 -41.57
C VAL A 215 21.93 -47.11 -42.69
N LEU A 216 20.97 -46.39 -43.27
CA LEU A 216 20.08 -46.92 -44.32
C LEU A 216 20.81 -47.51 -45.54
N PRO A 217 21.93 -46.96 -46.03
CA PRO A 217 22.64 -47.53 -47.18
C PRO A 217 23.17 -48.94 -46.92
N TYR A 218 23.63 -49.22 -45.70
CA TYR A 218 24.12 -50.55 -45.33
C TYR A 218 22.97 -51.52 -45.08
N VAL A 219 21.85 -51.06 -44.51
CA VAL A 219 20.61 -51.86 -44.37
C VAL A 219 20.08 -52.27 -45.75
N ALA A 220 20.07 -51.36 -46.73
CA ALA A 220 19.65 -51.67 -48.08
C ALA A 220 20.58 -52.71 -48.75
N LYS A 221 21.90 -52.57 -48.59
CA LYS A 221 22.89 -53.55 -49.09
C LYS A 221 22.66 -54.94 -48.50
N LEU A 222 22.46 -55.04 -47.19
CA LEU A 222 22.13 -56.30 -46.50
C LEU A 222 20.88 -56.98 -47.07
N ARG A 223 19.86 -56.20 -47.44
CA ARG A 223 18.57 -56.72 -47.94
C ARG A 223 18.65 -57.34 -49.33
N HIS A 224 19.72 -57.06 -50.08
CA HIS A 224 19.94 -57.54 -51.45
C HIS A 224 21.09 -58.58 -51.54
N LEU A 225 21.59 -59.05 -50.40
CA LEU A 225 22.74 -59.94 -50.29
C LEU A 225 22.31 -61.39 -50.10
N ASP A 226 22.66 -62.26 -51.04
CA ASP A 226 22.43 -63.71 -50.93
C ASP A 226 23.61 -64.44 -50.26
N ALA A 227 23.28 -65.29 -49.30
CA ALA A 227 24.05 -66.42 -48.72
C ALA A 227 25.53 -66.23 -48.30
N ASP A 228 26.11 -65.03 -48.27
CA ASP A 228 27.45 -64.77 -47.73
C ASP A 228 27.40 -64.31 -46.26
N ARG A 229 27.77 -65.21 -45.35
CA ARG A 229 27.71 -65.00 -43.89
C ARG A 229 28.75 -64.01 -43.38
N ASP A 230 29.91 -63.92 -44.04
CA ASP A 230 31.01 -63.07 -43.62
C ASP A 230 30.73 -61.62 -44.03
N LEU A 231 30.21 -61.41 -45.25
CA LEU A 231 29.84 -60.08 -45.72
C LEU A 231 28.62 -59.50 -44.97
N GLN A 232 27.64 -60.35 -44.62
CA GLN A 232 26.51 -59.96 -43.77
C GLN A 232 26.97 -59.50 -42.38
N SER A 233 27.89 -60.26 -41.76
CA SER A 233 28.44 -59.91 -40.44
C SER A 233 29.20 -58.58 -40.48
N ALA A 234 29.96 -58.32 -41.55
CA ALA A 234 30.68 -57.06 -41.72
C ALA A 234 29.74 -55.84 -41.83
N TYR A 235 28.63 -55.94 -42.58
CA TYR A 235 27.65 -54.85 -42.68
C TYR A 235 26.87 -54.63 -41.37
N LEU A 236 26.56 -55.69 -40.63
CA LEU A 236 25.96 -55.59 -39.29
C LEU A 236 26.87 -54.83 -38.33
N LEU A 237 28.17 -55.13 -38.32
CA LEU A 237 29.15 -54.42 -37.51
C LEU A 237 29.25 -52.93 -37.89
N MET A 238 29.23 -52.58 -39.17
CA MET A 238 29.23 -51.19 -39.62
C MET A 238 27.96 -50.44 -39.19
N ILE A 239 26.79 -51.09 -39.23
CA ILE A 239 25.53 -50.50 -38.76
C ILE A 239 25.57 -50.27 -37.26
N GLU A 240 26.05 -51.25 -36.48
CA GLU A 240 26.20 -51.11 -35.03
C GLU A 240 27.15 -49.97 -34.67
N ASP A 241 28.30 -49.86 -35.35
CA ASP A 241 29.26 -48.79 -35.10
C ASP A 241 28.69 -47.41 -35.46
N ASN A 242 28.02 -47.30 -36.61
CA ASN A 242 27.37 -46.05 -37.01
C ASN A 242 26.21 -45.67 -36.07
N LEU A 243 25.42 -46.63 -35.61
CA LEU A 243 24.37 -46.38 -34.62
C LEU A 243 24.98 -45.97 -33.27
N LYS A 244 26.04 -46.64 -32.81
CA LYS A 244 26.77 -46.25 -31.59
C LYS A 244 27.28 -44.81 -31.68
N ASN A 245 27.86 -44.43 -32.81
CA ASN A 245 28.35 -43.06 -33.05
C ASN A 245 27.21 -42.02 -33.09
N ILE A 246 26.06 -42.34 -33.68
CA ILE A 246 24.89 -41.45 -33.67
C ILE A 246 24.34 -41.32 -32.24
N THR A 247 24.22 -42.43 -31.51
CA THR A 247 23.67 -42.44 -30.15
C THR A 247 24.63 -41.87 -29.10
N SER A 248 25.95 -41.99 -29.27
CA SER A 248 26.92 -41.39 -28.34
C SER A 248 26.87 -39.86 -28.36
N THR A 249 26.55 -39.29 -29.52
CA THR A 249 26.31 -37.85 -29.70
C THR A 249 25.02 -37.39 -29.01
N LEU A 250 24.04 -38.29 -28.85
CA LEU A 250 22.72 -37.99 -28.26
C LEU A 250 22.66 -38.19 -26.74
N SER A 251 23.44 -39.10 -26.18
CA SER A 251 23.07 -39.80 -24.94
C SER A 251 23.62 -39.27 -23.61
N SER A 252 24.21 -38.08 -23.50
CA SER A 252 24.88 -37.72 -22.23
C SER A 252 23.98 -37.76 -20.98
N LYS A 253 22.65 -37.60 -21.12
CA LYS A 253 21.70 -37.70 -19.99
C LYS A 253 20.91 -39.01 -19.96
N LEU A 254 20.46 -39.50 -21.11
CA LEU A 254 19.73 -40.77 -21.18
C LEU A 254 20.66 -41.97 -20.88
N ALA A 255 21.94 -41.92 -21.26
CA ALA A 255 22.92 -42.96 -20.93
C ALA A 255 23.23 -42.98 -19.43
N GLU A 256 23.44 -41.83 -18.78
CA GLU A 256 23.62 -41.74 -17.32
C GLU A 256 22.43 -42.36 -16.56
N THR A 257 21.23 -42.15 -17.08
CA THR A 257 20.00 -42.68 -16.49
C THR A 257 19.85 -44.19 -16.72
N LEU A 258 20.22 -44.68 -17.92
CA LEU A 258 20.19 -46.09 -18.28
C LEU A 258 21.24 -46.93 -17.55
N GLU A 259 22.40 -46.36 -17.22
CA GLU A 259 23.44 -47.03 -16.42
C GLU A 259 23.00 -47.34 -14.97
N GLN A 260 22.06 -46.55 -14.43
CA GLN A 260 21.55 -46.74 -13.06
C GLN A 260 20.45 -47.79 -12.95
N LEU A 261 19.85 -48.20 -14.08
CA LEU A 261 18.78 -49.18 -14.14
C LEU A 261 19.33 -50.60 -14.35
N THR A 262 18.70 -51.57 -13.69
CA THR A 262 18.98 -52.99 -13.95
C THR A 262 18.33 -53.41 -15.28
N PRO A 263 18.79 -54.50 -15.93
CA PRO A 263 18.21 -54.96 -17.20
C PRO A 263 16.69 -55.16 -17.16
N ALA A 264 16.16 -55.67 -16.04
CA ALA A 264 14.72 -55.85 -15.84
C ALA A 264 13.98 -54.50 -15.66
N GLU A 265 14.61 -53.50 -15.07
CA GLU A 265 14.03 -52.16 -14.94
C GLU A 265 14.05 -51.41 -16.28
N THR A 266 15.09 -51.59 -17.10
CA THR A 266 15.18 -51.02 -18.45
C THR A 266 14.10 -51.56 -19.37
N GLU A 267 13.88 -52.87 -19.36
CA GLU A 267 12.82 -53.52 -20.14
C GLU A 267 11.42 -53.03 -19.72
N ILE A 268 11.18 -52.93 -18.40
CA ILE A 268 9.92 -52.38 -17.87
C ILE A 268 9.77 -50.90 -18.22
N MET A 269 10.84 -50.11 -18.14
CA MET A 269 10.85 -48.68 -18.51
C MET A 269 10.44 -48.46 -19.97
N GLN A 270 10.99 -49.24 -20.91
CA GLN A 270 10.63 -49.16 -22.33
C GLN A 270 9.13 -49.40 -22.57
N LEU A 271 8.56 -50.43 -21.92
CA LEU A 271 7.13 -50.73 -22.04
C LEU A 271 6.24 -49.63 -21.42
N ILE A 272 6.71 -48.97 -20.36
CA ILE A 272 6.04 -47.80 -19.76
C ILE A 272 6.02 -46.62 -20.73
N MET A 273 7.15 -46.35 -21.40
CA MET A 273 7.25 -45.28 -22.41
C MET A 273 6.30 -45.52 -23.58
N MET A 274 6.17 -46.78 -24.02
CA MET A 274 5.20 -47.22 -25.04
C MET A 274 3.73 -47.13 -24.59
N GLY A 275 3.46 -46.70 -23.35
CA GLY A 275 2.11 -46.47 -22.84
C GLY A 275 1.41 -47.71 -22.29
N ARG A 276 2.14 -48.81 -22.07
CA ARG A 276 1.57 -50.02 -21.47
C ARG A 276 1.23 -49.81 -20.00
N THR A 277 0.09 -50.34 -19.58
CA THR A 277 -0.34 -50.37 -18.18
C THR A 277 0.41 -51.44 -17.39
N THR A 278 0.46 -51.34 -16.06
CA THR A 278 1.07 -52.39 -15.20
C THR A 278 0.51 -53.78 -15.51
N LYS A 279 -0.80 -53.89 -15.79
CA LYS A 279 -1.45 -55.16 -16.14
C LYS A 279 -0.97 -55.72 -17.48
N GLU A 280 -0.81 -54.86 -18.49
CA GLU A 280 -0.30 -55.26 -19.80
C GLU A 280 1.18 -55.64 -19.75
N ILE A 281 1.99 -54.90 -18.99
CA ILE A 281 3.41 -55.23 -18.77
C ILE A 281 3.56 -56.57 -18.07
N ALA A 282 2.77 -56.81 -17.02
CA ALA A 282 2.73 -58.08 -16.29
C ALA A 282 2.39 -59.25 -17.23
N ALA A 283 1.38 -59.08 -18.08
CA ALA A 283 1.00 -60.06 -19.09
C ALA A 283 2.09 -60.29 -20.15
N THR A 284 2.78 -59.22 -20.58
CA THR A 284 3.81 -59.27 -21.63
C THR A 284 5.07 -59.97 -21.14
N LEU A 285 5.46 -59.75 -19.87
CA LEU A 285 6.67 -60.30 -19.27
C LEU A 285 6.42 -61.62 -18.50
N GLY A 286 5.18 -62.09 -18.45
CA GLY A 286 4.79 -63.31 -17.72
C GLY A 286 5.02 -63.21 -16.19
N ARG A 287 4.83 -62.02 -15.61
CA ARG A 287 5.08 -61.73 -14.18
C ARG A 287 3.81 -61.26 -13.49
N GLU A 288 3.79 -61.35 -12.15
CA GLU A 288 2.72 -60.75 -11.36
C GLU A 288 2.73 -59.21 -11.45
N THR A 289 1.54 -58.60 -11.35
CA THR A 289 1.40 -57.15 -11.36
C THR A 289 2.10 -56.48 -10.17
N SER A 290 2.14 -57.16 -9.02
CA SER A 290 2.88 -56.78 -7.82
C SER A 290 4.38 -56.56 -8.11
N THR A 291 4.98 -57.46 -8.89
CA THR A 291 6.39 -57.39 -9.31
C THR A 291 6.64 -56.22 -10.25
N ILE A 292 5.71 -55.92 -11.16
CA ILE A 292 5.83 -54.76 -12.04
C ILE A 292 5.71 -53.45 -11.23
N ASP A 293 4.79 -53.37 -10.27
CA ASP A 293 4.68 -52.20 -9.40
C ASP A 293 5.91 -51.99 -8.51
N PHE A 294 6.54 -53.08 -8.05
CA PHE A 294 7.84 -53.03 -7.37
C PHE A 294 8.92 -52.39 -8.25
N HIS A 295 9.11 -52.89 -9.47
CA HIS A 295 10.09 -52.32 -10.41
C HIS A 295 9.76 -50.87 -10.79
N ARG A 296 8.48 -50.52 -10.98
CA ARG A 296 8.03 -49.13 -11.23
C ARG A 296 8.38 -48.19 -10.08
N ASN A 297 8.38 -48.68 -8.84
CA ASN A 297 8.78 -47.90 -7.68
C ASN A 297 10.29 -47.75 -7.57
N ASN A 298 11.05 -48.80 -7.90
CA ASN A 298 12.52 -48.71 -7.95
C ASN A 298 12.98 -47.74 -9.03
N ILE A 299 12.37 -47.79 -10.22
CA ILE A 299 12.63 -46.81 -11.29
C ILE A 299 12.34 -45.39 -10.78
N ARG A 300 11.21 -45.15 -10.09
CA ARG A 300 10.93 -43.84 -9.50
C ARG A 300 11.99 -43.39 -8.50
N GLN A 301 12.42 -44.28 -7.59
CA GLN A 301 13.45 -43.95 -6.60
C GLN A 301 14.78 -43.60 -7.25
N LYS A 302 15.19 -44.37 -8.26
CA LYS A 302 16.42 -44.14 -9.02
C LYS A 302 16.38 -42.83 -9.83
N LEU A 303 15.20 -42.44 -10.30
CA LEU A 303 14.96 -41.16 -10.99
C LEU A 303 14.67 -39.98 -10.05
N GLY A 304 14.70 -40.17 -8.72
CA GLY A 304 14.41 -39.11 -7.75
C GLY A 304 12.95 -38.64 -7.72
N LEU A 305 12.01 -39.44 -8.24
CA LEU A 305 10.60 -39.08 -8.36
C LEU A 305 9.79 -39.42 -7.10
N SER A 306 8.91 -38.51 -6.73
CA SER A 306 7.89 -38.75 -5.70
C SER A 306 6.76 -39.65 -6.22
N ARG A 307 6.00 -40.26 -5.29
CA ARG A 307 4.88 -41.16 -5.63
C ARG A 307 3.75 -40.49 -6.43
N ARG A 308 3.64 -39.16 -6.38
CA ARG A 308 2.57 -38.40 -7.05
C ARG A 308 2.94 -38.01 -8.48
N GLU A 309 4.23 -38.12 -8.84
CA GLU A 309 4.70 -37.73 -10.16
C GLU A 309 4.42 -38.82 -11.19
N ASN A 310 4.00 -38.38 -12.38
CA ASN A 310 3.68 -39.26 -13.47
C ASN A 310 4.98 -39.80 -14.09
N LEU A 311 5.34 -41.02 -13.71
CA LEU A 311 6.54 -41.72 -14.18
C LEU A 311 6.64 -41.74 -15.71
N ARG A 312 5.53 -41.97 -16.43
CA ARG A 312 5.55 -41.99 -17.90
C ARG A 312 5.84 -40.61 -18.47
N GLN A 313 5.20 -39.57 -17.95
CA GLN A 313 5.41 -38.20 -18.41
C GLN A 313 6.85 -37.73 -18.15
N HIS A 314 7.44 -38.13 -17.02
CA HIS A 314 8.83 -37.81 -16.70
C HIS A 314 9.83 -38.57 -17.59
N LEU A 315 9.59 -39.87 -17.85
CA LEU A 315 10.42 -40.66 -18.77
C LEU A 315 10.36 -40.13 -20.21
N ILE A 316 9.17 -39.71 -20.67
CA ILE A 316 9.02 -39.04 -21.96
C ILE A 316 9.76 -37.70 -21.93
N ALA A 317 9.63 -36.90 -20.87
CA ALA A 317 10.36 -35.63 -20.75
C ALA A 317 11.89 -35.83 -20.77
N LEU A 318 12.41 -36.89 -20.16
CA LEU A 318 13.84 -37.23 -20.22
C LEU A 318 14.29 -37.65 -21.63
N SER A 319 13.43 -38.32 -22.40
CA SER A 319 13.70 -38.63 -23.82
C SER A 319 13.36 -37.50 -24.79
N SER A 320 12.76 -36.40 -24.30
CA SER A 320 12.33 -35.22 -25.09
C SER A 320 13.09 -33.94 -24.69
N ALA A 321 13.91 -34.01 -23.64
CA ALA A 321 14.83 -32.96 -23.18
C ALA A 321 16.26 -33.18 -23.70
N GLU A 322 16.40 -34.15 -24.60
CA GLU A 322 17.46 -34.26 -25.62
C GLU A 322 16.87 -33.81 -26.97
#